data_AF-A0A7V8XUL4-F1
#
_entry.id   AF-A0A7V8XUL4-F1
#
_cell.length_a   1.000
_cell.length_b   1.000
_cell.length_c   1.000
_cell.angle_alpha   90.00
_cell.angle_beta   90.00
_cell.angle_gamma   90.00
#
_symmetry.space_group_name_H-M   'P 1'
#
loop_
_entity.id
_entity.type
_entity.pdbx_description
1 polymer ?
#
loop_
_entity_poly.entity_id
_entity_poly.type
_entity_poly.pdbx_seq_one_letter_code
_entity_poly.pdbx_strand_id
1 'polypeptide(L)'
;MSKNQKRSVALCLVLVLIQAAASSAQAVRIAGTSVALTPPPGFSPATRFTGFERADLQASIMVTEVAGPFAALTGGMNRQGLASRGMTLISSATPKIGGQPALLLHVSQAAGGVDFLKWMLVVGDTNASVMIVGAFPRAAEADLSAPIKAAVLSTRLDAAAPADHFEGLPFRVSATPALKIAGRMSNMLLLNESGSLTPQGPGAALFVVGSSLGPVTIDRLSEFAETRAKGTAQMKGVRILEGGVTTIAGASAYELVAEGTDTKTGRIVTLYQVVMPERDGYVVMQGLVASSRAAVMLPEFRRVAATFRSVQ
;
A
#
# COMPACT_ATOMS: atom_id res chain seq x y z
N MET A 1 -51.36 -1.00 -79.05
CA MET A 1 -51.78 -0.68 -77.68
C MET A 1 -50.60 -0.89 -76.75
N SER A 2 -50.28 0.14 -75.97
CA SER A 2 -48.97 0.41 -75.38
C SER A 2 -48.94 0.12 -73.87
N LYS A 3 -47.80 -0.39 -73.39
CA LYS A 3 -47.15 -0.19 -72.07
C LYS A 3 -47.97 -0.47 -70.79
N ASN A 4 -47.47 -1.33 -69.90
CA ASN A 4 -46.42 -0.93 -68.95
C ASN A 4 -46.00 -2.08 -68.01
N GLN A 5 -44.69 -2.28 -67.98
CA GLN A 5 -43.90 -3.12 -67.10
C GLN A 5 -43.80 -2.44 -65.71
N LYS A 6 -44.20 -3.13 -64.64
CA LYS A 6 -43.84 -2.72 -63.27
C LYS A 6 -42.89 -3.77 -62.68
N ARG A 7 -41.61 -3.41 -62.71
CA ARG A 7 -40.53 -4.07 -61.97
C ARG A 7 -40.73 -3.79 -60.48
N SER A 8 -41.10 -4.80 -59.70
CA SER A 8 -41.00 -4.72 -58.23
C SER A 8 -39.62 -5.20 -57.81
N VAL A 9 -38.74 -4.23 -57.55
CA VAL A 9 -37.44 -4.44 -56.89
C VAL A 9 -37.73 -4.75 -55.43
N ALA A 10 -37.54 -6.00 -55.02
CA ALA A 10 -37.54 -6.38 -53.61
C ALA A 10 -36.25 -5.86 -52.96
N LEU A 11 -36.38 -4.77 -52.20
CA LEU A 11 -35.30 -4.15 -51.45
C LEU A 11 -35.00 -5.01 -50.21
N CYS A 12 -33.94 -5.83 -50.27
CA CYS A 12 -33.38 -6.50 -49.10
C CYS A 12 -32.72 -5.46 -48.19
N LEU A 13 -33.44 -5.02 -47.14
CA LEU A 13 -32.89 -4.20 -46.07
C LEU A 13 -32.18 -5.14 -45.06
N VAL A 14 -30.87 -5.34 -45.22
CA VAL A 14 -30.05 -6.02 -44.21
C VAL A 14 -29.75 -5.01 -43.10
N LEU A 15 -30.47 -5.12 -41.98
CA LEU A 15 -30.19 -4.37 -40.77
C LEU A 15 -28.95 -4.98 -40.09
N VAL A 16 -27.77 -4.39 -40.31
CA VAL A 16 -26.57 -4.74 -39.54
C VAL A 16 -26.70 -4.08 -38.16
N LEU A 17 -27.22 -4.83 -37.19
CA LEU A 17 -27.13 -4.49 -35.78
C LEU A 17 -25.65 -4.57 -35.37
N ILE A 18 -24.96 -3.42 -35.39
CA ILE A 18 -23.68 -3.26 -34.70
C ILE A 18 -23.99 -3.33 -33.20
N GLN A 19 -24.00 -4.54 -32.65
CA GLN A 19 -23.94 -4.73 -31.21
C GLN A 19 -22.56 -4.25 -30.77
N ALA A 20 -22.48 -3.02 -30.28
CA ALA A 20 -21.37 -2.60 -29.45
C ALA A 20 -21.37 -3.52 -28.23
N ALA A 21 -20.52 -4.56 -28.26
CA ALA A 21 -20.19 -5.30 -27.06
C ALA A 21 -19.60 -4.27 -26.09
N ALA A 22 -20.37 -3.88 -25.09
CA ALA A 22 -19.83 -3.17 -23.95
C ALA A 22 -18.71 -4.07 -23.41
N SER A 23 -17.46 -3.69 -23.65
CA SER A 23 -16.33 -4.33 -23.00
C SER A 23 -16.54 -4.11 -21.52
N SER A 24 -17.07 -5.12 -20.83
CA SER A 24 -17.16 -5.09 -19.38
C SER A 24 -15.71 -5.05 -18.91
N ALA A 25 -15.28 -3.88 -18.44
CA ALA A 25 -13.92 -3.71 -17.94
C ALA A 25 -13.65 -4.83 -16.92
N GLN A 26 -12.63 -5.63 -17.22
CA GLN A 26 -12.37 -6.86 -16.48
C GLN A 26 -11.70 -6.52 -15.14
N ALA A 27 -12.10 -7.21 -14.07
CA ALA A 27 -11.41 -7.09 -12.80
C ALA A 27 -9.96 -7.62 -12.95
N VAL A 28 -9.00 -6.82 -12.50
CA VAL A 28 -7.57 -7.13 -12.53
C VAL A 28 -7.14 -7.47 -11.11
N ARG A 29 -6.46 -8.61 -10.92
CA ARG A 29 -5.86 -8.96 -9.63
C ARG A 29 -4.68 -8.04 -9.35
N ILE A 30 -4.60 -7.55 -8.13
CA ILE A 30 -3.52 -6.71 -7.65
C ILE A 30 -2.40 -7.61 -7.15
N ALA A 31 -1.19 -7.42 -7.68
CA ALA A 31 -0.03 -8.24 -7.33
C ALA A 31 0.28 -8.15 -5.83
N GLY A 32 0.56 -9.29 -5.22
CA GLY A 32 0.87 -9.40 -3.80
C GLY A 32 -0.34 -9.30 -2.87
N THR A 33 -1.58 -9.35 -3.38
CA THR A 33 -2.79 -9.34 -2.55
C THR A 33 -3.84 -10.35 -2.99
N SER A 34 -4.82 -10.57 -2.10
CA SER A 34 -6.05 -11.33 -2.35
C SER A 34 -7.12 -10.52 -3.10
N VAL A 35 -6.78 -9.37 -3.67
CA VAL A 35 -7.75 -8.38 -4.14
C VAL A 35 -7.73 -8.25 -5.65
N ALA A 36 -8.90 -8.24 -6.25
CA ALA A 36 -9.09 -7.83 -7.64
C ALA A 36 -10.07 -6.66 -7.71
N LEU A 37 -9.83 -5.71 -8.61
CA LEU A 37 -10.77 -4.63 -8.91
C LEU A 37 -10.66 -4.21 -10.37
N THR A 38 -11.70 -3.53 -10.86
CA THR A 38 -11.73 -2.97 -12.21
C THR A 38 -11.09 -1.59 -12.18
N PRO A 39 -9.90 -1.37 -12.77
CA PRO A 39 -9.25 -0.07 -12.72
C PRO A 39 -10.06 0.97 -13.51
N PRO A 40 -10.07 2.25 -13.09
CA PRO A 40 -10.68 3.31 -13.87
C PRO A 40 -9.97 3.46 -15.23
N PRO A 41 -10.66 3.98 -16.26
CA PRO A 41 -10.05 4.22 -17.57
C PRO A 41 -8.78 5.08 -17.46
N GLY A 42 -7.70 4.62 -18.12
CA GLY A 42 -6.43 5.32 -18.16
C GLY A 42 -5.61 5.27 -16.87
N PHE A 43 -5.97 4.41 -15.91
CA PHE A 43 -5.09 4.02 -14.81
C PHE A 43 -4.22 2.83 -15.25
N SER A 44 -2.96 2.82 -14.80
CA SER A 44 -2.01 1.72 -14.97
C SER A 44 -1.63 1.12 -13.62
N PRO A 45 -1.11 -0.12 -13.57
CA PRO A 45 -0.52 -0.66 -12.34
C PRO A 45 0.55 0.29 -11.79
N ALA A 46 0.51 0.54 -10.48
CA ALA A 46 1.47 1.41 -9.83
C ALA A 46 2.82 0.69 -9.64
N THR A 47 3.91 1.42 -9.76
CA THR A 47 5.28 0.86 -9.64
C THR A 47 5.84 0.93 -8.22
N ARG A 48 5.30 1.81 -7.36
CA ARG A 48 5.85 2.11 -6.01
C ARG A 48 4.94 1.74 -4.85
N PHE A 49 3.69 1.41 -5.13
CA PHE A 49 2.73 0.96 -4.15
C PHE A 49 1.80 -0.10 -4.76
N THR A 50 1.14 -0.85 -3.89
CA THR A 50 0.18 -1.89 -4.30
C THR A 50 -1.11 -1.25 -4.79
N GLY A 51 -1.35 -1.27 -6.10
CA GLY A 51 -2.59 -0.76 -6.70
C GLY A 51 -2.39 -0.16 -8.11
N PHE A 52 -3.11 0.93 -8.39
CA PHE A 52 -3.14 1.60 -9.69
C PHE A 52 -2.87 3.09 -9.57
N GLU A 53 -2.37 3.71 -10.63
CA GLU A 53 -2.10 5.15 -10.70
C GLU A 53 -2.44 5.75 -12.06
N ARG A 54 -2.70 7.06 -12.04
CA ARG A 54 -2.79 7.94 -13.19
C ARG A 54 -1.96 9.18 -12.87
N ALA A 55 -0.65 9.02 -13.05
CA ALA A 55 0.36 9.93 -12.52
C ALA A 55 0.26 11.36 -13.10
N ASP A 56 -0.14 11.47 -14.37
CA ASP A 56 -0.40 12.74 -15.07
C ASP A 56 -1.51 13.57 -14.39
N LEU A 57 -2.47 12.92 -13.74
CA LEU A 57 -3.54 13.57 -12.98
C LEU A 57 -3.37 13.49 -11.45
N GLN A 58 -2.19 13.03 -10.98
CA GLN A 58 -1.89 12.82 -9.57
C GLN A 58 -2.96 11.98 -8.83
N ALA A 59 -3.55 11.00 -9.53
CA ALA A 59 -4.59 10.14 -8.97
C ALA A 59 -4.08 8.72 -8.76
N SER A 60 -4.59 8.06 -7.72
CA SER A 60 -4.16 6.72 -7.35
C SER A 60 -5.27 5.91 -6.71
N ILE A 61 -5.15 4.59 -6.77
CA ILE A 61 -5.93 3.64 -5.98
C ILE A 61 -4.92 2.73 -5.28
N MET A 62 -4.82 2.86 -3.96
CA MET A 62 -3.92 2.06 -3.14
C MET A 62 -4.72 0.98 -2.39
N VAL A 63 -4.18 -0.23 -2.35
CA VAL A 63 -4.76 -1.37 -1.63
C VAL A 63 -3.84 -1.80 -0.50
N THR A 64 -4.42 -2.04 0.67
CA THR A 64 -3.71 -2.48 1.86
C THR A 64 -4.50 -3.57 2.56
N GLU A 65 -3.88 -4.74 2.72
CA GLU A 65 -4.41 -5.82 3.55
C GLU A 65 -3.87 -5.65 4.98
N VAL A 66 -4.77 -5.76 5.95
CA VAL A 66 -4.48 -5.58 7.37
C VAL A 66 -4.90 -6.85 8.10
N ALA A 67 -3.95 -7.45 8.81
CA ALA A 67 -4.25 -8.50 9.77
C ALA A 67 -5.00 -7.87 10.95
N GLY A 68 -6.30 -8.11 11.04
CA GLY A 68 -7.15 -7.54 12.07
C GLY A 68 -8.62 -7.46 11.67
N PRO A 69 -9.53 -7.48 12.66
CA PRO A 69 -10.96 -7.49 12.42
C PRO A 69 -11.45 -6.16 11.81
N PHE A 70 -12.41 -6.28 10.90
CA PHE A 70 -13.12 -5.16 10.27
C PHE A 70 -13.60 -4.12 11.28
N ALA A 71 -14.17 -4.58 12.41
CA ALA A 71 -14.70 -3.70 13.46
C ALA A 71 -13.59 -2.86 14.13
N ALA A 72 -12.40 -3.41 14.33
CA ALA A 72 -11.28 -2.67 14.92
C ALA A 72 -10.74 -1.61 13.95
N LEU A 73 -10.65 -1.95 12.66
CA LEU A 73 -10.16 -1.01 11.65
C LEU A 73 -11.14 0.15 11.42
N THR A 74 -12.44 -0.13 11.40
CA THR A 74 -13.49 0.86 11.14
C THR A 74 -13.91 1.66 12.36
N GLY A 75 -13.72 1.16 13.58
CA GLY A 75 -14.13 1.86 14.82
C GLY A 75 -13.52 3.26 14.98
N GLY A 76 -12.31 3.47 14.45
CA GLY A 76 -11.64 4.78 14.41
C GLY A 76 -12.00 5.68 13.22
N MET A 77 -12.81 5.21 12.26
CA MET A 77 -13.14 5.92 11.03
C MET A 77 -14.42 6.75 11.12
N ASN A 78 -14.58 7.44 12.26
CA ASN A 78 -15.62 8.43 12.49
C ASN A 78 -15.05 9.85 12.25
N ARG A 79 -15.91 10.88 12.31
CA ARG A 79 -15.50 12.27 12.06
C ARG A 79 -14.30 12.71 12.89
N GLN A 80 -14.27 12.37 14.19
CA GLN A 80 -13.18 12.77 15.09
C GLN A 80 -11.87 12.02 14.78
N GLY A 81 -11.94 10.71 14.56
CA GLY A 81 -10.77 9.90 14.23
C GLY A 81 -10.19 10.18 12.84
N LEU A 82 -11.01 10.63 11.89
CA LEU A 82 -10.55 11.14 10.60
C LEU A 82 -9.90 12.52 10.75
N ALA A 83 -10.51 13.42 11.52
CA ALA A 83 -9.98 14.76 11.77
C ALA A 83 -8.61 14.74 12.45
N SER A 84 -8.37 13.80 13.38
CA SER A 84 -7.05 13.64 14.02
C SER A 84 -5.94 13.22 13.04
N ARG A 85 -6.32 12.76 11.84
CA ARG A 85 -5.42 12.41 10.73
C ARG A 85 -5.42 13.46 9.62
N GLY A 86 -5.96 14.66 9.90
CA GLY A 86 -6.05 15.76 8.95
C GLY A 86 -7.09 15.55 7.84
N MET A 87 -8.05 14.64 8.02
CA MET A 87 -9.11 14.37 7.04
C MET A 87 -10.45 14.97 7.48
N THR A 88 -11.21 15.50 6.53
CA THR A 88 -12.60 15.93 6.75
C THR A 88 -13.56 14.94 6.11
N LEU A 89 -14.49 14.40 6.90
CA LEU A 89 -15.51 13.48 6.41
C LEU A 89 -16.58 14.24 5.62
N ILE A 90 -16.75 13.89 4.34
CA ILE A 90 -17.77 14.45 3.44
C ILE A 90 -19.01 13.56 3.45
N SER A 91 -18.86 12.25 3.27
CA SER A 91 -19.98 11.29 3.33
C SER A 91 -19.54 9.90 3.75
N SER A 92 -20.50 9.10 4.21
CA SER A 92 -20.31 7.71 4.64
C SER A 92 -21.48 6.85 4.16
N ALA A 93 -21.20 5.61 3.77
CA ALA A 93 -22.18 4.60 3.40
C ALA A 93 -21.68 3.21 3.79
N THR A 94 -22.61 2.25 3.91
CA THR A 94 -22.28 0.85 4.23
C THR A 94 -22.75 -0.10 3.12
N PRO A 95 -22.09 -0.11 1.94
CA PRO A 95 -22.44 -1.01 0.87
C PRO A 95 -22.12 -2.47 1.22
N LYS A 96 -22.55 -3.40 0.37
CA LYS A 96 -22.10 -4.80 0.42
C LYS A 96 -21.10 -5.09 -0.68
N ILE A 97 -19.99 -5.73 -0.33
CA ILE A 97 -18.93 -6.17 -1.25
C ILE A 97 -18.81 -7.68 -1.10
N GLY A 98 -19.04 -8.44 -2.18
CA GLY A 98 -19.08 -9.91 -2.09
C GLY A 98 -20.09 -10.45 -1.06
N GLY A 99 -21.17 -9.70 -0.81
CA GLY A 99 -22.19 -10.04 0.21
C GLY A 99 -21.85 -9.59 1.65
N GLN A 100 -20.61 -9.18 1.92
CA GLN A 100 -20.17 -8.71 3.24
C GLN A 100 -20.41 -7.21 3.41
N PRO A 101 -20.80 -6.72 4.60
CA PRO A 101 -20.83 -5.30 4.90
C PRO A 101 -19.45 -4.66 4.72
N ALA A 102 -19.42 -3.49 4.10
CA ALA A 102 -18.23 -2.68 3.94
C ALA A 102 -18.51 -1.25 4.45
N LEU A 103 -17.46 -0.50 4.77
CA LEU A 103 -17.54 0.93 5.08
C LEU A 103 -16.97 1.71 3.89
N LEU A 104 -17.77 2.56 3.26
CA LEU A 104 -17.34 3.49 2.23
C LEU A 104 -17.37 4.92 2.77
N LEU A 105 -16.28 5.64 2.62
CA LEU A 105 -16.14 7.03 3.04
C LEU A 105 -15.72 7.90 1.84
N HIS A 106 -16.28 9.10 1.77
CA HIS A 106 -15.75 10.19 0.97
C HIS A 106 -15.11 11.21 1.93
N VAL A 107 -13.84 11.52 1.74
CA VAL A 107 -13.11 12.45 2.62
C VAL A 107 -12.28 13.44 1.80
N SER A 108 -12.03 14.62 2.36
CA SER A 108 -11.01 15.54 1.86
C SER A 108 -9.79 15.57 2.77
N GLN A 109 -8.62 15.84 2.20
CA GLN A 109 -7.36 16.01 2.93
C GLN A 109 -6.42 16.93 2.17
N ALA A 110 -5.97 17.99 2.83
CA ALA A 110 -4.87 18.81 2.33
C ALA A 110 -3.52 18.12 2.60
N ALA A 111 -2.71 17.95 1.57
CA ALA A 111 -1.36 17.39 1.66
C ALA A 111 -0.45 18.02 0.61
N GLY A 112 0.75 18.47 1.00
CA GLY A 112 1.73 19.04 0.07
C GLY A 112 1.22 20.27 -0.69
N GLY A 113 0.32 21.06 -0.09
CA GLY A 113 -0.29 22.22 -0.73
C GLY A 113 -1.45 21.92 -1.70
N VAL A 114 -1.82 20.65 -1.87
CA VAL A 114 -2.93 20.21 -2.73
C VAL A 114 -4.07 19.68 -1.87
N ASP A 115 -5.31 20.05 -2.18
CA ASP A 115 -6.50 19.45 -1.56
C ASP A 115 -6.91 18.21 -2.35
N PHE A 116 -6.83 17.05 -1.70
CA PHE A 116 -7.20 15.76 -2.27
C PHE A 116 -8.58 15.34 -1.78
N LEU A 117 -9.35 14.75 -2.68
CA LEU A 117 -10.52 13.96 -2.35
C LEU A 117 -10.17 12.48 -2.35
N LYS A 118 -10.83 11.71 -1.48
CA LYS A 118 -10.59 10.28 -1.38
C LYS A 118 -11.88 9.49 -1.21
N TRP A 119 -11.98 8.40 -1.97
CA TRP A 119 -12.92 7.31 -1.72
C TRP A 119 -12.18 6.20 -0.96
N MET A 120 -12.58 5.96 0.28
CA MET A 120 -12.00 4.91 1.13
C MET A 120 -13.02 3.80 1.33
N LEU A 121 -12.70 2.58 0.93
CA LEU A 121 -13.50 1.39 1.21
C LEU A 121 -12.74 0.48 2.17
N VAL A 122 -13.43 0.02 3.20
CA VAL A 122 -12.95 -1.04 4.08
C VAL A 122 -13.93 -2.19 4.00
N VAL A 123 -13.44 -3.41 3.78
CA VAL A 123 -14.21 -4.65 3.78
C VAL A 123 -13.39 -5.73 4.49
N GLY A 124 -14.04 -6.65 5.19
CA GLY A 124 -13.33 -7.71 5.91
C GLY A 124 -14.25 -8.48 6.85
N ASP A 125 -13.62 -9.35 7.63
CA ASP A 125 -14.28 -10.21 8.61
C ASP A 125 -13.66 -10.04 10.01
N THR A 126 -13.80 -11.04 10.88
CA THR A 126 -13.25 -11.03 12.24
C THR A 126 -11.74 -11.25 12.31
N ASN A 127 -11.11 -11.65 11.20
CA ASN A 127 -9.70 -12.05 11.14
C ASN A 127 -8.87 -11.07 10.30
N ALA A 128 -9.41 -10.62 9.17
CA ALA A 128 -8.67 -9.79 8.21
C ALA A 128 -9.55 -8.69 7.60
N SER A 129 -8.90 -7.60 7.20
CA SER A 129 -9.54 -6.47 6.52
C SER A 129 -8.71 -6.00 5.34
N VAL A 130 -9.39 -5.53 4.31
CA VAL A 130 -8.80 -4.84 3.16
C VAL A 130 -9.28 -3.40 3.17
N MET A 131 -8.33 -2.47 3.04
CA MET A 131 -8.59 -1.06 2.83
C MET A 131 -8.15 -0.65 1.42
N ILE A 132 -9.07 -0.05 0.67
CA ILE A 132 -8.84 0.49 -0.67
C ILE A 132 -9.05 1.99 -0.60
N VAL A 133 -8.04 2.77 -1.01
CA VAL A 133 -8.08 4.23 -0.99
C VAL A 133 -7.82 4.75 -2.39
N GLY A 134 -8.88 5.24 -3.03
CA GLY A 134 -8.79 6.02 -4.26
C GLY A 134 -8.62 7.50 -3.92
N ALA A 135 -7.52 8.14 -4.32
CA ALA A 135 -7.22 9.54 -4.06
C ALA A 135 -7.01 10.32 -5.37
N PHE A 136 -7.45 11.56 -5.42
CA PHE A 136 -7.32 12.44 -6.60
C PHE A 136 -7.41 13.92 -6.17
N PRO A 137 -6.78 14.86 -6.91
CA PRO A 137 -6.90 16.28 -6.60
C PRO A 137 -8.35 16.76 -6.75
N ARG A 138 -8.80 17.68 -5.88
CA ARG A 138 -10.15 18.27 -5.97
C ARG A 138 -10.41 18.90 -7.33
N ALA A 139 -9.41 19.50 -7.96
CA ALA A 139 -9.52 20.10 -9.28
C ALA A 139 -9.98 19.12 -10.37
N ALA A 140 -9.77 17.81 -10.18
CA ALA A 140 -10.15 16.76 -11.12
C ALA A 140 -11.43 16.00 -10.69
N GLU A 141 -12.21 16.53 -9.74
CA GLU A 141 -13.38 15.85 -9.17
C GLU A 141 -14.42 15.44 -10.21
N ALA A 142 -14.72 16.34 -11.16
CA ALA A 142 -15.71 16.11 -12.21
C ALA A 142 -15.39 14.87 -13.06
N ASP A 143 -14.10 14.63 -13.34
CA ASP A 143 -13.66 13.54 -14.21
C ASP A 143 -13.32 12.26 -13.44
N LEU A 144 -12.81 12.39 -12.21
CA LEU A 144 -12.19 11.26 -11.50
C LEU A 144 -13.01 10.69 -10.35
N SER A 145 -13.90 11.47 -9.73
CA SER A 145 -14.58 11.03 -8.51
C SER A 145 -15.47 9.81 -8.77
N ALA A 146 -16.33 9.87 -9.78
CA ALA A 146 -17.23 8.76 -10.10
C ALA A 146 -16.50 7.50 -10.61
N PRO A 147 -15.53 7.59 -11.55
CA PRO A 147 -14.75 6.43 -11.98
C PRO A 147 -13.94 5.78 -10.85
N ILE A 148 -13.30 6.57 -9.99
CA ILE A 148 -12.53 6.04 -8.85
C ILE A 148 -13.46 5.38 -7.85
N LYS A 149 -14.61 5.99 -7.52
CA LYS A 149 -15.61 5.36 -6.65
C LYS A 149 -16.09 4.03 -7.20
N ALA A 150 -16.37 3.96 -8.51
CA ALA A 150 -16.80 2.74 -9.18
C ALA A 150 -15.72 1.65 -9.11
N ALA A 151 -14.46 2.00 -9.35
CA ALA A 151 -13.33 1.07 -9.23
C ALA A 151 -13.19 0.53 -7.81
N VAL A 152 -13.24 1.41 -6.80
CA VAL A 152 -13.20 1.03 -5.38
C VAL A 152 -14.35 0.07 -5.04
N LEU A 153 -15.57 0.34 -5.48
CA LEU A 153 -16.74 -0.52 -5.26
C LEU A 153 -16.73 -1.83 -6.06
N SER A 154 -15.94 -1.92 -7.13
CA SER A 154 -15.79 -3.13 -7.94
C SER A 154 -14.90 -4.21 -7.28
N THR A 155 -14.37 -3.92 -6.09
CA THR A 155 -13.50 -4.79 -5.32
C THR A 155 -14.11 -6.19 -5.18
N ARG A 156 -13.27 -7.20 -5.41
CA ARG A 156 -13.54 -8.62 -5.17
C ARG A 156 -12.41 -9.17 -4.30
N LEU A 157 -12.79 -9.88 -3.25
CA LEU A 157 -11.86 -10.64 -2.43
C LEU A 157 -11.78 -12.04 -3.02
N ASP A 158 -10.59 -12.40 -3.49
CA ASP A 158 -10.27 -13.74 -3.93
C ASP A 158 -9.53 -14.46 -2.80
N ALA A 159 -10.22 -15.37 -2.10
CA ALA A 159 -9.63 -16.12 -1.00
C ALA A 159 -8.43 -17.00 -1.42
N ALA A 160 -8.15 -17.10 -2.72
CA ALA A 160 -7.12 -17.95 -3.30
C ALA A 160 -5.96 -17.18 -3.99
N ALA A 161 -5.34 -16.15 -3.38
CA ALA A 161 -3.99 -15.69 -3.80
C ALA A 161 -3.30 -14.70 -2.81
N PRO A 162 -1.94 -14.61 -2.75
CA PRO A 162 -0.89 -15.54 -3.18
C PRO A 162 0.10 -15.94 -2.06
N ALA A 163 0.75 -17.11 -2.22
CA ALA A 163 1.76 -17.64 -1.31
C ALA A 163 3.16 -16.97 -1.43
N ASP A 164 3.39 -16.14 -2.47
CA ASP A 164 4.65 -15.43 -2.66
C ASP A 164 4.60 -14.02 -2.07
N HIS A 165 5.21 -13.86 -0.89
CA HIS A 165 5.33 -12.57 -0.19
C HIS A 165 6.08 -11.49 -1.00
N PHE A 166 6.81 -11.86 -2.05
CA PHE A 166 7.56 -10.92 -2.89
C PHE A 166 6.86 -10.54 -4.19
N GLU A 167 5.68 -11.07 -4.49
CA GLU A 167 5.03 -10.84 -5.78
C GLU A 167 4.81 -9.34 -6.04
N GLY A 168 5.51 -8.75 -7.02
CA GLY A 168 5.41 -7.32 -7.31
C GLY A 168 6.19 -6.41 -6.34
N LEU A 169 7.06 -6.95 -5.48
CA LEU A 169 8.08 -6.15 -4.79
C LEU A 169 9.27 -5.90 -5.73
N PRO A 170 9.85 -4.69 -5.75
CA PRO A 170 11.01 -4.36 -6.57
C PRO A 170 12.33 -4.87 -5.97
N PHE A 171 12.28 -5.68 -4.92
CA PHE A 171 13.44 -6.16 -4.19
C PHE A 171 13.26 -7.59 -3.69
N ARG A 172 14.37 -8.21 -3.29
CA ARG A 172 14.41 -9.47 -2.54
C ARG A 172 15.32 -9.34 -1.33
N VAL A 173 15.00 -10.08 -0.28
CA VAL A 173 15.86 -10.34 0.89
C VAL A 173 15.71 -11.82 1.26
N SER A 174 16.65 -12.35 2.04
CA SER A 174 16.61 -13.73 2.53
C SER A 174 16.32 -13.75 4.02
N ALA A 175 15.57 -14.76 4.46
CA ALA A 175 15.41 -15.07 5.87
C ALA A 175 16.74 -15.51 6.51
N THR A 176 16.85 -15.34 7.82
CA THR A 176 17.88 -16.01 8.65
C THR A 176 17.21 -17.05 9.54
N PRO A 177 17.96 -17.95 10.21
CA PRO A 177 17.39 -18.87 11.19
C PRO A 177 16.59 -18.16 12.30
N ALA A 178 17.00 -16.94 12.67
CA ALA A 178 16.34 -16.12 13.69
C ALA A 178 15.24 -15.21 13.15
N LEU A 179 15.31 -14.79 11.88
CA LEU A 179 14.33 -13.89 11.25
C LEU A 179 13.73 -14.53 10.00
N LYS A 180 12.51 -15.03 10.15
CA LYS A 180 11.73 -15.67 9.09
C LYS A 180 10.84 -14.63 8.43
N ILE A 181 10.55 -14.82 7.15
CA ILE A 181 9.58 -13.99 6.43
C ILE A 181 8.20 -14.25 7.03
N ALA A 182 7.64 -13.23 7.68
CA ALA A 182 6.38 -13.29 8.38
C ALA A 182 5.19 -13.00 7.49
N GLY A 183 5.40 -12.20 6.46
CA GLY A 183 4.40 -11.82 5.48
C GLY A 183 4.72 -10.49 4.83
N ARG A 184 3.69 -9.87 4.27
CA ARG A 184 3.77 -8.62 3.53
C ARG A 184 2.67 -7.67 4.01
N MET A 185 2.95 -6.38 3.99
CA MET A 185 1.95 -5.34 4.15
C MET A 185 2.23 -4.22 3.15
N SER A 186 1.39 -4.07 2.13
CA SER A 186 1.67 -3.19 0.97
C SER A 186 3.06 -3.48 0.38
N ASN A 187 3.86 -2.49 -0.01
CA ASN A 187 5.22 -2.70 -0.53
C ASN A 187 6.29 -2.91 0.54
N MET A 188 5.91 -3.47 1.70
CA MET A 188 6.81 -3.82 2.78
C MET A 188 6.78 -5.31 3.06
N LEU A 189 7.95 -5.91 3.20
CA LEU A 189 8.13 -7.27 3.68
C LEU A 189 8.39 -7.22 5.20
N LEU A 190 7.68 -8.07 5.93
CA LEU A 190 7.83 -8.20 7.38
C LEU A 190 8.58 -9.51 7.67
N LEU A 191 9.58 -9.42 8.54
CA LEU A 191 10.29 -10.56 9.09
C LEU A 191 10.23 -10.50 10.62
N ASN A 192 10.08 -11.66 11.24
CA ASN A 192 10.12 -11.83 12.68
C ASN A 192 10.54 -13.25 13.03
N GLU A 193 10.59 -13.56 14.32
CA GLU A 193 11.13 -14.83 14.82
C GLU A 193 10.22 -16.04 14.51
N SER A 194 8.91 -15.81 14.43
CA SER A 194 7.92 -16.87 14.19
C SER A 194 7.65 -17.13 12.71
N GLY A 195 7.87 -16.15 11.83
CA GLY A 195 7.41 -16.21 10.45
C GLY A 195 5.90 -16.09 10.33
N SER A 196 5.24 -15.37 11.25
CA SER A 196 3.79 -15.16 11.25
C SER A 196 3.42 -13.71 11.49
N LEU A 197 2.36 -13.22 10.83
CA LEU A 197 1.78 -11.90 11.07
C LEU A 197 1.08 -11.77 12.44
N THR A 198 0.96 -12.86 13.20
CA THR A 198 0.38 -12.82 14.55
C THR A 198 1.27 -12.00 15.51
N PRO A 199 0.68 -11.20 16.43
CA PRO A 199 1.46 -10.48 17.43
C PRO A 199 2.32 -11.42 18.29
N GLN A 200 3.63 -11.18 18.33
CA GLN A 200 4.62 -12.03 19.04
C GLN A 200 4.85 -11.61 20.50
N GLY A 201 4.04 -10.69 21.01
CA GLY A 201 4.15 -10.13 22.35
C GLY A 201 5.19 -9.01 22.50
N PRO A 202 5.23 -8.35 23.66
CA PRO A 202 6.10 -7.21 23.89
C PRO A 202 7.59 -7.58 23.84
N GLY A 203 8.36 -6.87 23.01
CA GLY A 203 9.82 -7.02 22.93
C GLY A 203 10.33 -8.08 21.94
N ALA A 204 9.43 -8.77 21.23
CA ALA A 204 9.79 -9.60 20.09
C ALA A 204 10.44 -8.76 18.98
N ALA A 205 11.32 -9.37 18.20
CA ALA A 205 11.96 -8.70 17.08
C ALA A 205 10.98 -8.56 15.90
N LEU A 206 10.92 -7.36 15.33
CA LEU A 206 10.23 -7.08 14.07
C LEU A 206 11.22 -6.39 13.14
N PHE A 207 11.37 -6.91 11.92
CA PHE A 207 12.18 -6.30 10.88
C PHE A 207 11.31 -6.04 9.65
N VAL A 208 11.39 -4.83 9.11
CA VAL A 208 10.60 -4.38 7.96
C VAL A 208 11.55 -3.91 6.88
N VAL A 209 11.32 -4.38 5.65
CA VAL A 209 12.02 -3.92 4.46
C VAL A 209 11.00 -3.36 3.49
N GLY A 210 11.21 -2.15 2.98
CA GLY A 210 10.29 -1.56 2.00
C GLY A 210 10.86 -0.36 1.27
N SER A 211 10.25 -0.06 0.13
CA SER A 211 10.59 1.11 -0.69
C SER A 211 9.69 2.30 -0.36
N SER A 212 10.17 3.51 -0.64
CA SER A 212 9.38 4.73 -0.53
C SER A 212 8.18 4.70 -1.49
N LEU A 213 7.00 5.06 -0.98
CA LEU A 213 5.74 5.04 -1.74
C LEU A 213 5.64 6.13 -2.82
N GLY A 214 6.53 7.13 -2.78
CA GLY A 214 6.60 8.23 -3.74
C GLY A 214 8.03 8.74 -3.89
N PRO A 215 8.25 9.69 -4.81
CA PRO A 215 9.56 10.28 -5.04
C PRO A 215 10.03 11.07 -3.82
N VAL A 216 11.30 10.89 -3.46
CA VAL A 216 11.95 11.62 -2.36
C VAL A 216 13.35 12.00 -2.78
N THR A 217 13.65 13.30 -2.72
CA THR A 217 15.01 13.83 -2.90
C THR A 217 15.73 13.77 -1.55
N ILE A 218 16.94 13.21 -1.55
CA ILE A 218 17.77 13.07 -0.34
C ILE A 218 19.07 13.83 -0.57
N ASP A 219 19.16 15.04 -0.01
CA ASP A 219 20.36 15.88 -0.15
C ASP A 219 21.48 15.42 0.80
N ARG A 220 21.13 15.16 2.06
CA ARG A 220 22.05 14.69 3.10
C ARG A 220 21.55 13.40 3.71
N LEU A 221 22.19 12.30 3.32
CA LEU A 221 21.74 10.96 3.68
C LEU A 221 21.71 10.71 5.20
N SER A 222 22.71 11.18 5.94
CA SER A 222 22.76 11.04 7.40
C SER A 222 21.60 11.76 8.09
N GLU A 223 21.39 13.04 7.77
CA GLU A 223 20.31 13.86 8.33
C GLU A 223 18.93 13.28 7.98
N PHE A 224 18.76 12.80 6.75
CA PHE A 224 17.53 12.14 6.32
C PHE A 224 17.27 10.85 7.12
N ALA A 225 18.30 10.01 7.29
CA ALA A 225 18.19 8.77 8.05
C ALA A 225 17.87 9.03 9.53
N GLU A 226 18.53 10.00 10.16
CA GLU A 226 18.25 10.38 11.55
C GLU A 226 16.85 10.94 11.74
N THR A 227 16.40 11.81 10.83
CA THR A 227 15.05 12.38 10.85
C THR A 227 14.00 11.28 10.73
N ARG A 228 14.23 10.33 9.82
CA ARG A 228 13.38 9.15 9.67
C ARG A 228 13.32 8.31 10.94
N ALA A 229 14.47 8.04 11.56
CA ALA A 229 14.56 7.25 12.79
C ALA A 229 13.75 7.91 13.92
N LYS A 230 13.89 9.23 14.08
CA LYS A 230 13.14 10.04 15.06
C LYS A 230 11.63 10.08 14.78
N GLY A 231 11.23 9.92 13.52
CA GLY A 231 9.83 9.86 13.09
C GLY A 231 9.14 8.49 13.25
N THR A 232 9.81 7.49 13.83
CA THR A 232 9.24 6.15 14.02
C THR A 232 8.05 6.19 14.98
N ALA A 233 6.83 6.00 14.48
CA ALA A 233 5.59 6.21 15.22
C ALA A 233 5.43 5.36 16.50
N GLN A 234 6.06 4.19 16.57
CA GLN A 234 6.02 3.34 17.76
C GLN A 234 6.98 3.80 18.88
N MET A 235 7.81 4.82 18.65
CA MET A 235 8.84 5.26 19.59
C MET A 235 8.66 6.72 20.01
N LYS A 236 9.04 7.01 21.26
CA LYS A 236 9.24 8.36 21.79
C LYS A 236 10.66 8.50 22.33
N GLY A 237 11.18 9.73 22.34
CA GLY A 237 12.50 10.03 22.88
C GLY A 237 13.65 9.33 22.14
N VAL A 238 13.55 9.22 20.80
CA VAL A 238 14.54 8.50 19.99
C VAL A 238 15.91 9.19 20.09
N ARG A 239 16.90 8.46 20.58
CA ARG A 239 18.29 8.88 20.72
C ARG A 239 19.19 7.99 19.87
N ILE A 240 19.94 8.58 18.96
CA ILE A 240 20.90 7.87 18.11
C ILE A 240 22.10 7.44 18.97
N LEU A 241 22.49 6.17 18.87
CA LEU A 241 23.63 5.58 19.59
C LEU A 241 24.86 5.50 18.69
N GLU A 242 24.65 5.01 17.47
CA GLU A 242 25.67 4.86 16.43
C GLU A 242 25.06 5.16 15.07
N GLY A 243 25.88 5.65 14.14
CA GLY A 243 25.47 5.96 12.78
C GLY A 243 26.67 6.10 11.86
N GLY A 244 26.54 5.66 10.61
CA GLY A 244 27.63 5.71 9.65
C GLY A 244 27.21 5.31 8.24
N VAL A 245 28.03 5.71 7.28
CA VAL A 245 27.89 5.25 5.89
C VAL A 245 28.28 3.78 5.82
N THR A 246 27.47 3.00 5.13
CA THR A 246 27.70 1.59 4.83
C THR A 246 27.44 1.34 3.34
N THR A 247 27.63 0.10 2.89
CA THR A 247 27.32 -0.32 1.52
C THR A 247 26.35 -1.49 1.54
N ILE A 248 25.23 -1.37 0.82
CA ILE A 248 24.25 -2.44 0.62
C ILE A 248 24.03 -2.60 -0.88
N ALA A 249 24.10 -3.84 -1.38
CA ALA A 249 23.96 -4.14 -2.81
C ALA A 249 24.85 -3.28 -3.74
N GLY A 250 26.05 -2.90 -3.26
CA GLY A 250 26.98 -2.02 -4.00
C GLY A 250 26.63 -0.53 -3.99
N ALA A 251 25.53 -0.12 -3.36
CA ALA A 251 25.13 1.27 -3.21
C ALA A 251 25.48 1.82 -1.82
N SER A 252 25.84 3.11 -1.76
CA SER A 252 26.04 3.82 -0.50
C SER A 252 24.73 3.92 0.26
N ALA A 253 24.74 3.51 1.52
CA ALA A 253 23.60 3.56 2.44
C ALA A 253 24.04 4.18 3.77
N TYR A 254 23.08 4.54 4.63
CA TYR A 254 23.36 4.99 5.99
C TYR A 254 22.70 4.07 6.98
N GLU A 255 23.53 3.45 7.80
CA GLU A 255 23.13 2.58 8.90
C GLU A 255 23.17 3.38 10.20
N LEU A 256 22.17 3.17 11.05
CA LEU A 256 22.16 3.69 12.41
C LEU A 256 21.51 2.70 13.37
N VAL A 257 21.88 2.82 14.64
CA VAL A 257 21.17 2.22 15.77
C VAL A 257 20.78 3.32 16.73
N ALA A 258 19.54 3.25 17.21
CA ALA A 258 18.96 4.21 18.13
C ALA A 258 18.22 3.49 19.26
N GLU A 259 17.99 4.20 20.35
CA GLU A 259 17.18 3.75 21.47
C GLU A 259 16.00 4.69 21.66
N GLY A 260 14.88 4.17 22.17
CA GLY A 260 13.74 4.98 22.58
C GLY A 260 12.76 4.17 23.41
N THR A 261 11.62 4.79 23.72
CA THR A 261 10.55 4.16 24.49
C THR A 261 9.39 3.77 23.59
N ASP A 262 8.98 2.51 23.63
CA ASP A 262 7.80 2.02 22.92
C ASP A 262 6.53 2.68 23.46
N THR A 263 5.72 3.26 22.57
CA THR A 263 4.56 4.07 22.94
C THR A 263 3.40 3.28 23.52
N LYS A 264 3.35 1.96 23.30
CA LYS A 264 2.27 1.09 23.79
C LYS A 264 2.63 0.44 25.13
N THR A 265 3.88 0.07 25.31
CA THR A 265 4.34 -0.77 26.43
C THR A 265 5.20 -0.01 27.44
N GLY A 266 5.69 1.19 27.09
CA GLY A 266 6.59 1.97 27.93
C GLY A 266 8.00 1.39 28.07
N ARG A 267 8.30 0.29 27.36
CA ARG A 267 9.60 -0.39 27.45
C ARG A 267 10.64 0.29 26.59
N ILE A 268 11.91 0.17 27.01
CA ILE A 268 13.03 0.61 26.20
C ILE A 268 13.27 -0.39 25.06
N VAL A 269 13.30 0.15 23.85
CA VAL A 269 13.48 -0.61 22.60
C VAL A 269 14.64 -0.04 21.82
N THR A 270 15.33 -0.93 21.10
CA THR A 270 16.41 -0.59 20.18
C THR A 270 15.88 -0.65 18.76
N LEU A 271 16.17 0.41 18.02
CA LEU A 271 15.90 0.58 16.60
C LEU A 271 17.20 0.34 15.82
N TYR A 272 17.15 -0.53 14.83
CA TYR A 272 18.13 -0.63 13.76
C TYR A 272 17.53 -0.03 12.50
N GLN A 273 18.29 0.75 11.74
CA GLN A 273 17.82 1.29 10.48
C GLN A 273 18.94 1.38 9.45
N VAL A 274 18.65 0.95 8.23
CA VAL A 274 19.41 1.32 7.03
C VAL A 274 18.50 2.09 6.10
N VAL A 275 18.98 3.24 5.62
CA VAL A 275 18.38 3.96 4.49
C VAL A 275 19.34 3.90 3.32
N MET A 276 18.85 3.34 2.21
CA MET A 276 19.60 3.23 0.95
C MET A 276 18.88 4.02 -0.13
N PRO A 277 19.46 5.14 -0.62
CA PRO A 277 18.88 5.88 -1.74
C PRO A 277 18.72 5.04 -2.99
N GLU A 278 17.64 5.29 -3.73
CA GLU A 278 17.42 4.82 -5.09
C GLU A 278 17.19 6.03 -6.00
N ARG A 279 17.13 5.82 -7.33
CA ARG A 279 17.02 6.91 -8.33
C ARG A 279 15.94 7.95 -8.00
N ASP A 280 14.79 7.50 -7.54
CA ASP A 280 13.62 8.34 -7.27
C ASP A 280 13.02 8.04 -5.88
N GLY A 281 13.85 7.84 -4.86
CA GLY A 281 13.38 7.50 -3.53
C GLY A 281 14.41 6.77 -2.70
N TYR A 282 13.97 5.83 -1.87
CA TYR A 282 14.87 5.02 -1.05
C TYR A 282 14.22 3.68 -0.66
N VAL A 283 15.08 2.73 -0.32
CA VAL A 283 14.75 1.56 0.48
C VAL A 283 15.06 1.85 1.94
N VAL A 284 14.14 1.46 2.82
CA VAL A 284 14.36 1.39 4.26
C VAL A 284 14.37 -0.06 4.70
N MET A 285 15.32 -0.40 5.56
CA MET A 285 15.37 -1.65 6.30
C MET A 285 15.40 -1.29 7.78
N GLN A 286 14.34 -1.58 8.52
CA GLN A 286 14.16 -1.10 9.89
C GLN A 286 13.81 -2.25 10.83
N GLY A 287 14.59 -2.42 11.89
CA GLY A 287 14.39 -3.43 12.93
C GLY A 287 14.04 -2.80 14.26
N LEU A 288 13.10 -3.38 14.98
CA LEU A 288 12.74 -2.99 16.34
C LEU A 288 12.78 -4.22 17.25
N VAL A 289 13.37 -4.07 18.43
CA VAL A 289 13.47 -5.14 19.44
C VAL A 289 13.56 -4.53 20.85
N ALA A 290 13.19 -5.28 21.89
CA ALA A 290 13.52 -4.89 23.26
C ALA A 290 15.03 -4.67 23.43
N SER A 291 15.42 -3.60 24.13
CA SER A 291 16.84 -3.23 24.31
C SER A 291 17.66 -4.34 25.00
N SER A 292 17.04 -5.09 25.92
CA SER A 292 17.65 -6.27 26.56
C SER A 292 18.06 -7.39 25.59
N ARG A 293 17.53 -7.39 24.35
CA ARG A 293 17.82 -8.39 23.31
C ARG A 293 18.63 -7.82 22.14
N ALA A 294 18.97 -6.53 22.18
CA ALA A 294 19.65 -5.84 21.08
C ALA A 294 20.97 -6.51 20.69
N ALA A 295 21.77 -6.94 21.68
CA ALA A 295 23.05 -7.62 21.45
C ALA A 295 22.92 -8.87 20.57
N VAL A 296 21.80 -9.59 20.66
CA VAL A 296 21.55 -10.81 19.86
C VAL A 296 20.89 -10.48 18.53
N MET A 297 19.97 -9.53 18.49
CA MET A 297 19.13 -9.28 17.30
C MET A 297 19.73 -8.28 16.30
N LEU A 298 20.59 -7.35 16.73
CA LEU A 298 21.22 -6.41 15.80
C LEU A 298 22.07 -7.12 14.72
N PRO A 299 22.89 -8.14 15.05
CA PRO A 299 23.57 -8.94 14.04
C PRO A 299 22.61 -9.61 13.04
N GLU A 300 21.43 -10.06 13.49
CA GLU A 300 20.43 -10.67 12.60
C GLU A 300 19.82 -9.66 11.64
N PHE A 301 19.48 -8.45 12.12
CA PHE A 301 18.99 -7.38 11.26
C PHE A 301 20.01 -7.00 10.17
N ARG A 302 21.30 -6.90 10.55
CA ARG A 302 22.41 -6.68 9.61
C ARG A 302 22.52 -7.80 8.59
N ARG A 303 22.40 -9.06 9.03
CA ARG A 303 22.43 -10.23 8.13
C ARG A 303 21.32 -10.16 7.08
N VAL A 304 20.08 -9.89 7.48
CA VAL A 304 18.97 -9.73 6.52
C VAL A 304 19.24 -8.56 5.57
N ALA A 305 19.64 -7.39 6.10
CA ALA A 305 19.93 -6.21 5.29
C ALA A 305 21.00 -6.47 4.22
N ALA A 306 22.07 -7.20 4.57
CA ALA A 306 23.14 -7.56 3.65
C ALA A 306 22.69 -8.49 2.50
N THR A 307 21.54 -9.17 2.63
CA THR A 307 20.99 -10.02 1.55
C THR A 307 20.12 -9.26 0.55
N PHE A 308 19.92 -7.96 0.78
CA PHE A 308 19.12 -7.12 -0.11
C PHE A 308 19.66 -7.14 -1.54
N ARG A 309 18.75 -7.30 -2.49
CA ARG A 309 19.00 -7.11 -3.92
C ARG A 309 17.79 -6.50 -4.61
N SER A 310 18.04 -5.63 -5.58
CA SER A 310 17.00 -5.11 -6.46
C SER A 310 16.58 -6.18 -7.48
N VAL A 311 15.36 -6.10 -8.00
CA VAL A 311 14.80 -7.00 -9.04
C VAL A 311 14.70 -6.28 -10.39
N GLN A 312 15.37 -5.13 -10.55
CA GLN A 312 15.44 -4.41 -11.83
C GLN A 312 16.05 -5.25 -12.95
#